data_AF-A0A3P8F540-F1
#
_entry.id   AF-A0A3P8F540-F1
#
_cell.length_a   1.000
_cell.length_b   1.000
_cell.length_c   1.000
_cell.angle_alpha   90.00
_cell.angle_beta   90.00
_cell.angle_gamma   90.00
#
_symmetry.space_group_name_H-M   'P 1'
#
loop_
_entity.id
_entity.type
_entity.pdbx_description
1 polymer ?
#
loop_
_entity_poly.entity_id
_entity_poly.type
_entity_poly.pdbx_seq_one_letter_code
_entity_poly.pdbx_strand_id
1 'polypeptide(L)'
;MLLYTRFQFFESWLAQGATKFYFYFHSYTAQVWQRLTISSRKLGRDLELIGWSDLPVREYERGSYTRDPNSRVFRHAATAFMHDCMLRARSHVKFIANFDLDDFPIAGNGSLPEVLNQINDENVNIAEIIVDWRLTRQKIHWDSLQTPSDIRFMLSASRLLADNSIRYDYLISKKMFTRPERVRIFFLTSVIVKNIKQRSRRLE
;
A
#
# COMPACT_ATOMS: atom_id res chain seq x y z
N MET A 1 -6.55 -15.59 10.95
CA MET A 1 -5.29 -14.83 11.05
C MET A 1 -5.22 -13.63 10.09
N LEU A 2 -5.66 -13.75 8.82
CA LEU A 2 -5.70 -12.66 7.82
C LEU A 2 -6.57 -11.42 8.16
N LEU A 3 -7.42 -11.49 9.18
CA LEU A 3 -8.31 -10.38 9.58
C LEU A 3 -7.65 -9.38 10.53
N TYR A 4 -6.61 -9.79 11.26
CA TYR A 4 -6.04 -8.99 12.33
C TYR A 4 -4.97 -8.01 11.82
N THR A 5 -4.17 -8.44 10.84
CA THR A 5 -3.22 -7.59 10.10
C THR A 5 -3.91 -6.38 9.45
N ARG A 6 -5.22 -6.48 9.15
CA ARG A 6 -5.99 -5.42 8.49
C ARG A 6 -6.37 -4.24 9.39
N PHE A 7 -6.49 -4.44 10.72
CA PHE A 7 -6.72 -3.31 11.64
C PHE A 7 -5.42 -2.56 11.90
N GLN A 8 -4.33 -3.30 12.10
CA GLN A 8 -3.00 -2.74 12.29
C GLN A 8 -2.56 -1.87 11.11
N PHE A 9 -3.00 -2.22 9.89
CA PHE A 9 -2.79 -1.39 8.71
C PHE A 9 -3.34 0.03 8.91
N PHE A 10 -4.63 0.20 9.16
CA PHE A 10 -5.23 1.53 9.32
C PHE A 10 -4.59 2.29 10.49
N GLU A 11 -4.41 1.63 11.64
CA GLU A 11 -3.81 2.27 12.82
C GLU A 11 -2.38 2.75 12.56
N SER A 12 -1.57 1.94 11.89
CA SER A 12 -0.19 2.30 11.56
C SER A 12 -0.13 3.45 10.57
N TRP A 13 -0.95 3.41 9.51
CA TRP A 13 -0.99 4.50 8.53
C TRP A 13 -1.53 5.80 9.12
N LEU A 14 -2.54 5.75 9.99
CA LEU A 14 -3.04 6.91 10.74
C LEU A 14 -1.95 7.49 11.66
N ALA A 15 -1.21 6.63 12.37
CA ALA A 15 -0.10 7.06 13.22
C ALA A 15 1.05 7.69 12.41
N GLN A 16 1.20 7.29 11.14
CA GLN A 16 2.12 7.92 10.19
C GLN A 16 1.51 9.12 9.47
N GLY A 17 0.33 9.62 9.87
CA GLY A 17 -0.27 10.85 9.35
C GLY A 17 -1.07 10.70 8.07
N ALA A 18 -1.50 9.48 7.71
CA ALA A 18 -2.48 9.29 6.64
C ALA A 18 -3.84 9.87 7.04
N THR A 19 -4.48 10.60 6.12
CA THR A 19 -5.75 11.28 6.36
C THR A 19 -6.91 10.72 5.53
N LYS A 20 -6.62 9.88 4.54
CA LYS A 20 -7.63 9.33 3.63
C LYS A 20 -7.24 7.94 3.13
N PHE A 21 -8.21 7.06 3.05
CA PHE A 21 -8.08 5.67 2.62
C PHE A 21 -9.12 5.36 1.55
N TYR A 22 -8.67 4.76 0.46
CA TYR A 22 -9.51 4.21 -0.59
C TYR A 22 -9.35 2.69 -0.58
N PHE A 23 -10.43 1.97 -0.29
CA PHE A 23 -10.38 0.52 -0.14
C PHE A 23 -11.27 -0.15 -1.18
N TYR A 24 -10.65 -0.77 -2.17
CA TYR A 24 -11.34 -1.48 -3.25
C TYR A 24 -11.73 -2.89 -2.81
N PHE A 25 -12.97 -3.28 -3.06
CA PHE A 25 -13.45 -4.64 -2.81
C PHE A 25 -14.30 -5.14 -3.96
N HIS A 26 -14.20 -6.43 -4.25
CA HIS A 26 -15.00 -7.12 -5.27
C HIS A 26 -15.87 -8.20 -4.63
N SER A 27 -15.25 -9.04 -3.80
CA SER A 27 -15.92 -10.03 -2.98
C SER A 27 -15.34 -10.07 -1.56
N TYR A 28 -16.16 -10.43 -0.58
CA TYR A 28 -15.77 -10.49 0.82
C TYR A 28 -16.57 -11.55 1.58
N THR A 29 -16.00 -12.06 2.66
CA THR A 29 -16.75 -12.86 3.63
C THR A 29 -17.51 -11.94 4.60
N ALA A 30 -18.55 -12.46 5.24
CA ALA A 30 -19.30 -11.72 6.26
C ALA A 30 -18.40 -11.18 7.38
N GLN A 31 -17.38 -11.94 7.79
CA GLN A 31 -16.45 -11.48 8.83
C GLN A 31 -15.62 -10.28 8.36
N VAL A 32 -15.12 -10.30 7.12
CA VAL A 32 -14.36 -9.19 6.54
C VAL A 32 -15.25 -7.93 6.44
N TRP A 33 -16.49 -8.09 5.98
CA TRP A 33 -17.43 -6.99 5.86
C TRP A 33 -17.76 -6.32 7.19
N GLN A 34 -18.00 -7.12 8.23
CA GLN A 34 -18.26 -6.60 9.56
C GLN A 34 -17.09 -5.76 10.07
N ARG A 35 -15.85 -6.20 9.82
CA ARG A 35 -14.66 -5.43 10.21
C ARG A 35 -14.51 -4.14 9.43
N LEU A 36 -14.66 -4.18 8.10
CA LEU A 36 -14.63 -2.98 7.26
C LEU A 36 -15.71 -1.97 7.67
N THR A 37 -16.91 -2.46 8.02
CA THR A 37 -18.01 -1.62 8.52
C THR A 37 -17.66 -0.94 9.84
N ILE A 38 -17.01 -1.66 10.77
CA ILE A 38 -16.55 -1.06 12.04
C ILE A 38 -15.51 0.03 11.76
N SER A 39 -14.52 -0.24 10.90
CA SER A 39 -13.51 0.75 10.51
C SER A 39 -14.12 1.96 9.81
N SER A 40 -15.09 1.74 8.91
CA SER A 40 -15.80 2.81 8.20
C SER A 40 -16.61 3.68 9.15
N ARG A 41 -17.23 3.13 10.19
CA ARG A 41 -17.89 3.93 11.24
C ARG A 41 -16.91 4.78 12.05
N LYS A 42 -15.71 4.26 12.32
CA LYS A 42 -14.67 4.98 13.06
C LYS A 42 -14.03 6.10 12.24
N LEU A 43 -13.73 5.84 10.97
CA LEU A 43 -13.03 6.76 10.07
C LEU A 43 -13.97 7.68 9.29
N GLY A 44 -15.27 7.37 9.25
CA GLY A 44 -16.27 8.19 8.58
C GLY A 44 -15.92 8.42 7.11
N ARG A 45 -15.75 9.69 6.72
CA ARG A 45 -15.46 10.12 5.35
C ARG A 45 -14.02 9.88 4.92
N ASP A 46 -13.13 9.56 5.87
CA ASP A 46 -11.71 9.32 5.60
C ASP A 46 -11.47 7.89 5.12
N LEU A 47 -12.46 6.99 5.20
CA LEU A 47 -12.42 5.67 4.58
C LEU A 47 -13.52 5.54 3.52
N GLU A 48 -13.12 5.51 2.25
CA GLU A 48 -14.00 5.22 1.13
C GLU A 48 -13.90 3.74 0.77
N LEU A 49 -14.99 3.00 1.02
CA LEU A 49 -15.13 1.61 0.56
C LEU A 49 -15.70 1.63 -0.87
N ILE A 50 -14.89 1.19 -1.84
CA ILE A 50 -15.23 1.24 -3.27
C ILE A 50 -15.50 -0.18 -3.77
N GLY A 51 -16.76 -0.46 -4.07
CA GLY A 51 -17.17 -1.71 -4.68
C GLY A 51 -16.80 -1.74 -6.16
N TRP A 52 -16.19 -2.84 -6.61
CA TRP A 52 -15.90 -3.09 -8.02
C TRP A 52 -16.81 -4.19 -8.57
N SER A 53 -17.36 -3.98 -9.76
CA SER A 53 -18.26 -4.93 -10.40
C SER A 53 -17.52 -6.01 -11.19
N ASP A 54 -18.21 -7.14 -11.42
CA ASP A 54 -17.77 -8.14 -12.38
C ASP A 54 -17.60 -7.50 -13.78
N LEU A 55 -16.51 -7.86 -14.44
CA LEU A 55 -16.37 -7.70 -15.88
C LEU A 55 -17.38 -8.59 -16.60
N PRO A 56 -17.90 -8.17 -17.77
CA PRO A 56 -18.81 -8.98 -18.56
C PRO A 56 -18.24 -10.38 -18.83
N VAL A 57 -19.01 -11.40 -18.50
CA VAL A 57 -18.66 -12.81 -18.71
C VAL A 57 -19.90 -13.58 -19.17
N ARG A 58 -19.71 -14.53 -20.08
CA ARG A 58 -20.79 -15.42 -20.51
C ARG A 58 -21.09 -16.42 -19.39
N GLU A 59 -22.36 -16.74 -19.17
CA GLU A 59 -22.75 -17.55 -18.00
C GLU A 59 -22.07 -18.93 -17.96
N TYR A 60 -21.88 -19.58 -19.11
CA TYR A 60 -21.18 -20.87 -19.19
C TYR A 60 -19.66 -20.79 -18.99
N GLU A 61 -19.09 -19.57 -18.94
CA GLU A 61 -17.67 -19.32 -18.69
C GLU A 61 -17.41 -18.88 -17.24
N ARG A 62 -18.47 -18.51 -16.50
CA ARG A 62 -18.38 -18.06 -15.11
C ARG A 62 -17.70 -19.11 -14.23
N GLY A 63 -16.77 -18.68 -13.39
CA GLY A 63 -15.95 -19.54 -12.52
C GLY A 63 -14.79 -20.26 -13.21
N SER A 64 -14.70 -20.23 -14.55
CA SER A 64 -13.59 -20.83 -15.28
C SER A 64 -12.30 -20.03 -15.11
N TYR A 65 -11.27 -20.59 -14.46
CA TYR A 65 -10.01 -19.89 -14.19
C TYR A 65 -9.33 -19.28 -15.43
N THR A 66 -9.58 -19.81 -16.63
CA THR A 66 -8.98 -19.36 -17.89
C THR A 66 -9.91 -18.54 -18.77
N ARG A 67 -11.23 -18.60 -18.54
CA ARG A 67 -12.24 -17.99 -19.44
C ARG A 67 -13.08 -16.93 -18.74
N ASP A 68 -13.24 -17.03 -17.41
CA ASP A 68 -13.84 -15.99 -16.61
C ASP A 68 -12.81 -14.89 -16.33
N PRO A 69 -12.96 -13.67 -16.87
CA PRO A 69 -12.06 -12.57 -16.59
C PRO A 69 -12.04 -12.18 -15.10
N ASN A 70 -13.11 -12.47 -14.35
CA ASN A 70 -13.22 -12.16 -12.92
C ASN A 70 -12.42 -13.12 -12.04
N SER A 71 -12.09 -14.32 -12.54
CA SER A 71 -11.24 -15.28 -11.81
C SER A 71 -9.80 -14.80 -11.59
N ARG A 72 -9.38 -13.78 -12.35
CA ARG A 72 -8.05 -13.16 -12.26
C ARG A 72 -8.14 -11.65 -12.08
N VAL A 73 -9.26 -11.15 -11.57
CA VAL A 73 -9.49 -9.71 -11.39
C VAL A 73 -8.38 -9.08 -10.57
N PHE A 74 -7.82 -9.78 -9.58
CA PHE A 74 -6.71 -9.27 -8.76
C PHE A 74 -5.46 -8.90 -9.58
N ARG A 75 -5.21 -9.56 -10.72
CA ARG A 75 -4.04 -9.29 -11.57
C ARG A 75 -4.27 -8.12 -12.50
N HIS A 76 -5.42 -8.08 -13.17
CA HIS A 76 -5.70 -7.09 -14.20
C HIS A 76 -6.31 -5.82 -13.64
N ALA A 77 -7.17 -5.95 -12.63
CA ALA A 77 -7.87 -4.82 -12.04
C ALA A 77 -7.00 -4.03 -11.05
N ALA A 78 -5.92 -4.60 -10.49
CA ALA A 78 -4.99 -3.85 -9.63
C ALA A 78 -4.51 -2.55 -10.30
N THR A 79 -4.17 -2.59 -11.59
CA THR A 79 -3.79 -1.38 -12.33
C THR A 79 -4.97 -0.42 -12.44
N ALA A 80 -6.15 -0.89 -12.85
CA ALA A 80 -7.34 -0.05 -12.93
C ALA A 80 -7.70 0.60 -11.57
N PHE A 81 -7.56 -0.12 -10.46
CA PHE A 81 -7.80 0.39 -9.11
C PHE A 81 -6.82 1.50 -8.74
N MET A 82 -5.53 1.31 -9.03
CA MET A 82 -4.53 2.36 -8.78
C MET A 82 -4.85 3.62 -9.58
N HIS A 83 -5.27 3.49 -10.84
CA HIS A 83 -5.67 4.62 -11.67
C HIS A 83 -6.92 5.35 -11.16
N ASP A 84 -7.98 4.59 -10.82
CA ASP A 84 -9.21 5.17 -10.26
C ASP A 84 -8.92 5.85 -8.92
N CYS A 85 -8.07 5.25 -8.08
CA CYS A 85 -7.63 5.79 -6.79
C CYS A 85 -6.90 7.13 -6.98
N MET A 86 -5.96 7.18 -7.94
CA MET A 86 -5.25 8.41 -8.31
C MET A 86 -6.21 9.54 -8.75
N LEU A 87 -7.24 9.20 -9.54
CA LEU A 87 -8.24 10.17 -10.00
C LEU A 87 -9.12 10.67 -8.85
N ARG A 88 -9.57 9.78 -7.95
CA ARG A 88 -10.36 10.13 -6.75
C ARG A 88 -9.57 10.93 -5.73
N ALA A 89 -8.27 10.71 -5.65
CA ALA A 89 -7.37 11.41 -4.75
C ALA A 89 -6.99 12.81 -5.25
N ARG A 90 -7.14 13.06 -6.56
CA ARG A 90 -6.85 14.36 -7.15
C ARG A 90 -7.70 15.43 -6.48
N SER A 91 -7.06 16.54 -6.11
CA SER A 91 -7.62 17.69 -5.39
C SER A 91 -8.12 17.42 -3.97
N HIS A 92 -7.94 16.20 -3.45
CA HIS A 92 -8.30 15.81 -2.10
C HIS A 92 -7.10 15.54 -1.19
N VAL A 93 -5.99 15.05 -1.74
CA VAL A 93 -4.76 14.76 -0.98
C VAL A 93 -3.52 15.27 -1.70
N LYS A 94 -2.47 15.63 -0.93
CA LYS A 94 -1.19 16.09 -1.49
C LYS A 94 -0.36 14.93 -2.05
N PHE A 95 -0.35 13.81 -1.35
CA PHE A 95 0.34 12.57 -1.72
C PHE A 95 -0.62 11.39 -1.60
N ILE A 96 -0.44 10.40 -2.46
CA ILE A 96 -1.15 9.12 -2.44
C ILE A 96 -0.15 7.97 -2.54
N ALA A 97 -0.49 6.86 -1.93
CA ALA A 97 0.37 5.69 -1.80
C ALA A 97 -0.42 4.44 -2.17
N ASN A 98 0.12 3.60 -3.06
CA ASN A 98 -0.46 2.30 -3.39
C ASN A 98 0.35 1.19 -2.71
N PHE A 99 -0.21 0.64 -1.63
CA PHE A 99 0.48 -0.30 -0.74
C PHE A 99 -0.42 -1.49 -0.40
N ASP A 100 0.21 -2.63 -0.11
CA ASP A 100 -0.50 -3.84 0.30
C ASP A 100 -0.88 -3.75 1.78
N LEU A 101 -1.85 -4.55 2.24
CA LEU A 101 -2.38 -4.46 3.62
C LEU A 101 -1.38 -4.88 4.70
N ASP A 102 -0.27 -5.48 4.32
CA ASP A 102 0.85 -5.88 5.16
C ASP A 102 2.07 -4.94 5.03
N ASP A 103 1.95 -3.85 4.27
CA ASP A 103 2.98 -2.84 4.17
C ASP A 103 2.79 -1.71 5.17
N PHE A 104 3.88 -1.35 5.85
CA PHE A 104 3.93 -0.28 6.85
C PHE A 104 4.98 0.76 6.46
N PRO A 105 4.58 2.03 6.24
CA PRO A 105 5.53 3.06 5.87
C PRO A 105 6.29 3.52 7.11
N ILE A 106 7.58 3.79 6.93
CA ILE A 106 8.47 4.22 8.01
C ILE A 106 9.26 5.40 7.50
N ALA A 107 9.14 6.54 8.18
CA ALA A 107 10.04 7.67 8.00
C ALA A 107 11.29 7.47 8.86
N GLY A 108 12.48 7.66 8.28
CA GLY A 108 13.74 7.53 9.02
C GLY A 108 13.92 8.60 10.08
N ASN A 109 13.42 9.82 9.83
CA ASN A 109 13.44 10.96 10.74
C ASN A 109 12.10 11.70 10.63
N GLY A 110 11.45 12.00 11.76
CA GLY A 110 10.17 12.70 11.78
C GLY A 110 9.00 11.82 11.32
N SER A 111 7.87 12.46 11.02
CA SER A 111 6.68 11.80 10.47
C SER A 111 6.75 11.67 8.95
N LEU A 112 6.02 10.70 8.39
CA LEU A 112 5.97 10.50 6.94
C LEU A 112 5.56 11.77 6.15
N PRO A 113 4.55 12.56 6.55
CA PRO A 113 4.18 13.78 5.82
C PRO A 113 5.26 14.84 5.88
N GLU A 114 5.98 14.98 6.99
CA GLU A 114 7.11 15.91 7.11
C GLU A 114 8.22 15.57 6.13
N VAL A 115 8.63 14.29 6.07
CA VAL A 115 9.65 13.83 5.12
C VAL A 115 9.20 14.03 3.67
N LEU A 116 7.96 13.66 3.34
CA LEU A 116 7.43 13.85 1.99
C LEU A 116 7.33 15.33 1.61
N ASN A 117 6.96 16.20 2.55
CA ASN A 117 6.92 17.65 2.35
C ASN A 117 8.32 18.22 2.13
N GLN A 118 9.29 17.84 2.96
CA GLN A 118 10.69 18.25 2.79
C GLN A 118 11.21 17.89 1.40
N ILE A 119 11.02 16.64 0.96
CA ILE A 119 11.43 16.18 -0.38
C ILE A 119 10.74 17.02 -1.47
N ASN A 120 9.45 17.31 -1.31
CA ASN A 120 8.69 18.13 -2.26
C ASN A 120 9.18 19.58 -2.32
N ASP A 121 9.56 20.15 -1.19
CA ASP A 121 9.98 21.56 -1.10
C ASP A 121 11.39 21.75 -1.67
N GLU A 122 12.26 20.75 -1.49
CA GLU A 122 13.57 20.66 -2.16
C GLU A 122 13.43 20.41 -3.68
N ASN A 123 12.33 19.78 -4.11
CA ASN A 123 12.10 19.36 -5.49
C ASN A 123 10.73 19.83 -5.99
N VAL A 124 10.62 21.13 -6.26
CA VAL A 124 9.34 21.82 -6.53
C VAL A 124 8.51 21.19 -7.64
N ASN A 125 9.07 20.40 -8.58
CA ASN A 125 8.32 19.74 -9.65
C ASN A 125 8.18 18.21 -9.51
N ILE A 126 8.46 17.64 -8.32
CA ILE A 126 8.36 16.20 -8.10
C ILE A 126 6.93 15.68 -8.31
N ALA A 127 6.79 14.63 -9.12
CA ALA A 127 5.50 13.97 -9.36
C ALA A 127 5.40 12.64 -8.60
N GLU A 128 6.53 12.00 -8.34
CA GLU A 128 6.60 10.68 -7.72
C GLU A 128 7.86 10.58 -6.86
N ILE A 129 7.71 9.92 -5.70
CA ILE A 129 8.78 9.62 -4.76
C ILE A 129 8.83 8.10 -4.63
N ILE A 130 9.94 7.51 -5.05
CA ILE A 130 10.17 6.07 -4.99
C ILE A 130 10.86 5.76 -3.66
N VAL A 131 10.31 4.79 -2.93
CA VAL A 131 10.85 4.35 -1.64
C VAL A 131 11.25 2.88 -1.68
N ASP A 132 12.27 2.55 -0.90
CA ASP A 132 12.70 1.17 -0.71
C ASP A 132 11.63 0.40 0.05
N TRP A 133 11.20 -0.72 -0.52
CA TRP A 133 10.46 -1.72 0.24
C TRP A 133 11.46 -2.68 0.88
N ARG A 134 11.28 -2.96 2.17
CA ARG A 134 12.21 -3.80 2.94
C ARG A 134 11.42 -4.88 3.64
N LEU A 135 11.78 -6.14 3.37
CA LEU A 135 11.20 -7.28 4.07
C LEU A 135 11.70 -7.31 5.52
N THR A 136 10.77 -7.36 6.45
CA THR A 136 11.07 -7.47 7.89
C THR A 136 10.41 -8.70 8.49
N ARG A 137 10.97 -9.16 9.60
CA ARG A 137 10.40 -10.22 10.43
C ARG A 137 10.23 -9.73 11.85
N GLN A 138 9.04 -9.94 12.39
CA GLN A 138 8.76 -9.77 13.82
C GLN A 138 8.47 -11.15 14.42
N LYS A 139 9.15 -11.49 15.52
CA LYS A 139 8.84 -12.71 16.27
C LYS A 139 7.59 -12.46 17.11
N ILE A 140 6.59 -13.30 16.94
CA ILE A 140 5.36 -13.27 17.74
C ILE A 140 5.44 -14.41 18.76
N HIS A 141 5.29 -14.08 20.05
CA HIS A 141 5.26 -15.06 21.13
C HIS A 141 3.86 -15.65 21.26
N TRP A 142 3.54 -16.63 20.41
CA TRP A 142 2.19 -17.21 20.30
C TRP A 142 1.65 -17.73 21.63
N ASP A 143 2.51 -18.29 22.47
CA ASP A 143 2.15 -18.87 23.77
C ASP A 143 1.58 -17.84 24.78
N SER A 144 1.89 -16.55 24.57
CA SER A 144 1.41 -15.46 25.43
C SER A 144 0.11 -14.81 24.97
N LEU A 145 -0.43 -15.21 23.81
CA LEU A 145 -1.62 -14.59 23.23
C LEU A 145 -2.88 -15.34 23.71
N GLN A 146 -3.80 -14.62 24.35
CA GLN A 146 -5.09 -15.18 24.79
C GLN A 146 -6.19 -14.86 23.77
N THR A 147 -6.08 -13.71 23.11
CA THR A 147 -7.01 -13.23 22.10
C THR A 147 -6.25 -12.69 20.88
N PRO A 148 -6.85 -12.71 19.67
CA PRO A 148 -6.26 -12.07 18.50
C PRO A 148 -5.91 -10.59 18.77
N SER A 149 -6.76 -9.92 19.55
CA SER A 149 -6.44 -8.92 20.57
C SER A 149 -5.01 -8.44 20.74
N ASP A 150 -4.25 -9.42 21.22
CA ASP A 150 -2.99 -9.24 21.92
C ASP A 150 -1.83 -9.15 20.94
N ILE A 151 -2.08 -9.46 19.66
CA ILE A 151 -1.10 -9.30 18.59
C ILE A 151 -0.90 -7.80 18.36
N ARG A 152 0.28 -7.27 18.71
CA ARG A 152 0.68 -5.89 18.42
C ARG A 152 1.80 -5.87 17.40
N PHE A 153 1.60 -5.17 16.29
CA PHE A 153 2.69 -4.82 15.41
C PHE A 153 3.54 -3.77 16.13
N MET A 154 4.82 -4.08 16.32
CA MET A 154 5.78 -3.17 16.93
C MET A 154 6.93 -3.00 15.98
N LEU A 155 7.04 -1.80 15.42
CA LEU A 155 8.12 -1.49 14.50
C LEU A 155 9.49 -1.73 15.14
N SER A 156 9.65 -1.37 16.42
CA SER A 156 10.88 -1.62 17.19
C SER A 156 11.21 -3.10 17.41
N ALA A 157 10.22 -3.99 17.30
CA ALA A 157 10.40 -5.44 17.38
C ALA A 157 10.67 -6.08 16.00
N SER A 158 10.47 -5.32 14.92
CA SER A 158 10.76 -5.78 13.56
C SER A 158 12.27 -5.77 13.30
N ARG A 159 12.75 -6.78 12.59
CA ARG A 159 14.14 -6.91 12.17
C ARG A 159 14.20 -7.04 10.66
N LEU A 160 15.09 -6.28 10.03
CA LEU A 160 15.36 -6.43 8.60
C LEU A 160 15.84 -7.85 8.32
N LEU A 161 15.23 -8.49 7.33
CA LEU A 161 15.71 -9.79 6.86
C LEU A 161 16.81 -9.54 5.82
N ALA A 162 18.03 -9.93 6.16
CA ALA A 162 19.17 -10.02 5.25
C ALA A 162 19.50 -11.51 5.10
N ASP A 163 18.70 -12.21 4.29
CA ASP A 163 18.85 -13.63 4.03
C ASP A 163 18.98 -13.84 2.52
N ASN A 164 19.98 -14.61 2.11
CA ASN A 164 20.25 -14.96 0.72
C ASN A 164 19.15 -15.86 0.13
N SER A 165 18.26 -16.42 0.96
CA SER A 165 17.07 -17.18 0.55
C SER A 165 15.90 -16.30 0.11
N ILE A 166 15.94 -14.99 0.39
CA ILE A 166 14.91 -14.05 -0.05
C ILE A 166 14.99 -13.93 -1.56
N ARG A 167 13.86 -14.14 -2.26
CA ARG A 167 13.84 -13.96 -3.72
C ARG A 167 14.28 -12.55 -4.08
N TYR A 168 15.10 -12.45 -5.13
CA TYR A 168 15.71 -11.21 -5.57
C TYR A 168 14.70 -10.07 -5.82
N ASP A 169 13.51 -10.37 -6.32
CA ASP A 169 12.46 -9.38 -6.56
C ASP A 169 12.08 -8.63 -5.28
N TYR A 170 11.98 -9.31 -4.14
CA TYR A 170 11.73 -8.66 -2.86
C TYR A 170 12.87 -7.75 -2.38
N LEU A 171 14.11 -8.02 -2.78
CA LEU A 171 15.27 -7.20 -2.39
C LEU A 171 15.33 -5.88 -3.15
N ILE A 172 14.80 -5.85 -4.38
CA ILE A 172 14.79 -4.67 -5.25
C ILE A 172 13.43 -3.99 -5.33
N SER A 173 12.40 -4.58 -4.73
CA SER A 173 11.04 -4.04 -4.67
C SER A 173 11.06 -2.60 -4.18
N LYS A 174 10.28 -1.78 -4.89
CA LYS A 174 10.04 -0.38 -4.55
C LYS A 174 8.55 -0.16 -4.40
N LYS A 175 8.20 0.83 -3.59
CA LYS A 175 6.86 1.39 -3.52
C LYS A 175 6.95 2.88 -3.85
N MET A 176 5.81 3.52 -4.08
CA MET A 176 5.77 4.88 -4.57
C MET A 176 4.75 5.72 -3.83
N PHE A 177 5.13 6.96 -3.56
CA PHE A 177 4.23 8.04 -3.20
C PHE A 177 4.09 8.95 -4.40
N THR A 178 2.87 9.18 -4.84
CA THR A 178 2.58 9.96 -6.04
C THR A 178 1.91 11.26 -5.66
N ARG A 179 2.13 12.30 -6.46
CA ARG A 179 1.37 13.56 -6.41
C ARG A 179 0.23 13.51 -7.43
N PRO A 180 -1.03 13.34 -7.01
CA PRO A 180 -2.18 13.20 -7.91
C PRO A 180 -2.34 14.35 -8.92
N GLU A 181 -1.97 15.55 -8.52
CA GLU A 181 -2.06 16.76 -9.35
C GLU A 181 -0.99 16.87 -10.44
N ARG A 182 0.09 16.09 -10.32
CA ARG A 182 1.25 16.19 -11.22
C ARG A 182 1.35 15.04 -12.19
N VAL A 183 0.67 13.94 -11.90
CA VAL A 183 0.61 12.79 -12.80
C VAL A 183 -0.62 12.91 -13.70
N ARG A 184 -0.37 13.14 -14.99
CA ARG A 184 -1.40 13.18 -16.03
C ARG A 184 -1.84 11.78 -16.47
N ILE A 185 -0.87 10.88 -16.65
CA ILE A 185 -1.07 9.48 -17.01
C ILE A 185 -0.22 8.66 -16.04
N PHE A 186 -0.87 7.83 -15.24
CA PHE A 186 -0.18 6.81 -14.46
C PHE A 186 0.11 5.65 -15.41
N PHE A 187 1.34 5.14 -15.50
CA PHE A 187 1.63 3.99 -16.35
C PHE A 187 2.59 3.08 -15.61
N LEU A 188 2.10 1.90 -15.20
CA LEU A 188 2.81 0.99 -14.31
C LEU A 188 3.64 -0.08 -15.05
N THR A 189 4.20 0.28 -16.21
CA THR A 189 5.26 -0.51 -16.85
C THR A 189 6.56 0.30 -16.78
N SER A 190 7.50 -0.14 -15.93
CA SER A 190 8.87 0.38 -15.89
C SER A 190 9.59 0.07 -17.22
N VAL A 191 10.56 0.82 -17.75
CA VAL A 191 11.88 1.20 -17.20
C VAL A 191 12.50 2.33 -18.05
N ILE A 192 12.99 3.42 -17.44
CA ILE A 192 14.34 3.97 -17.72
C ILE A 192 14.95 4.41 -16.39
N VAL A 193 15.85 3.59 -15.85
CA VAL A 193 16.76 3.99 -14.77
C VAL A 193 17.82 4.88 -15.39
N LYS A 194 17.70 6.21 -15.27
CA LYS A 194 18.89 7.07 -15.29
C LYS A 194 19.34 7.21 -13.85
N ASN A 195 20.30 6.37 -13.47
CA ASN A 195 21.03 6.50 -12.21
C ASN A 195 21.59 7.93 -12.12
N ILE A 196 20.93 8.81 -11.36
CA ILE A 196 21.59 10.01 -10.86
C ILE A 196 22.45 9.51 -9.69
N LYS A 197 23.63 8.96 -10.01
CA LYS A 197 24.72 8.88 -9.05
C LYS A 197 25.06 10.32 -8.67
N GLN A 198 24.55 10.82 -7.55
CA GLN A 198 25.22 11.91 -6.86
C GLN A 198 26.60 11.37 -6.47
N ARG A 199 27.60 11.81 -7.23
CA ARG A 199 29.01 11.53 -7.00
C ARG A 199 29.35 12.19 -5.66
N SER A 200 29.39 11.40 -4.58
CA SER A 200 29.99 11.88 -3.34
C SER A 200 31.46 12.17 -3.64
N ARG A 201 31.82 13.45 -3.63
CA ARG A 201 33.22 13.84 -3.51
C ARG A 201 33.61 13.43 -2.09
N ARG A 202 34.46 12.40 -1.97
CA ARG A 202 35.32 12.27 -0.80
C ARG A 202 36.18 13.53 -0.76
N LEU A 203 36.03 14.30 0.30
CA LEU A 203 37.06 15.22 0.76
C LEU A 203 37.94 14.37 1.67
N GLU A 204 39.08 13.95 1.12
CA GLU A 204 40.32 13.80 1.90
C GLU A 204 41.07 15.13 1.80
#